data_AF-A0A535QAY2-F1
#
_entry.id   AF-A0A535QAY2-F1
#
_cell.length_a   1.000
_cell.length_b   1.000
_cell.length_c   1.000
_cell.angle_alpha   90.00
_cell.angle_beta   90.00
_cell.angle_gamma   90.00
#
_symmetry.space_group_name_H-M   'P 1'
#
loop_
_entity.id
_entity.type
_entity.pdbx_description
1 polymer ?
#
loop_
_entity_poly.entity_id
_entity_poly.type
_entity_poly.pdbx_seq_one_letter_code
_entity_poly.pdbx_strand_id
1 'polypeptide(L)'
;MDQYQLIAAILWGGLQLSLIALIAGLLAQHRGRRNLALTLLLISVLGTLGFSFVGGFSVGRLTAIIPVLVIGYVVTIGRGPAAALSGVLAAALTYVAFSWLFTPLVLTGGPLAFVFGFWAIPFYAILALAAFAWAFAKRPSPRGAVFRG
;
A
#
# COMPACT_ATOMS: atom_id res chain seq x y z
N MET A 1 -0.96 -33.22 -2.81
CA MET A 1 -0.37 -31.88 -2.82
C MET A 1 0.80 -31.89 -1.86
N ASP A 2 2.01 -31.57 -2.31
CA ASP A 2 3.17 -31.51 -1.42
C ASP A 2 3.17 -30.22 -0.58
N GLN A 3 4.06 -30.14 0.41
CA GLN A 3 4.15 -29.00 1.34
C GLN A 3 4.43 -27.68 0.60
N TYR A 4 5.22 -27.69 -0.47
CA TYR A 4 5.56 -26.48 -1.23
C TYR A 4 4.38 -25.98 -2.07
N GLN A 5 3.62 -26.90 -2.67
CA GLN A 5 2.38 -26.60 -3.37
C GLN A 5 1.31 -26.02 -2.43
N LEU A 6 1.22 -26.53 -1.20
CA LEU A 6 0.32 -25.98 -0.17
C LEU A 6 0.71 -24.53 0.19
N ILE A 7 1.99 -24.28 0.46
CA ILE A 7 2.50 -22.94 0.78
C ILE A 7 2.24 -21.97 -0.38
N ALA A 8 2.52 -22.40 -1.61
CA ALA A 8 2.25 -21.60 -2.80
C ALA A 8 0.74 -21.28 -2.92
N ALA A 9 -0.14 -22.26 -2.75
CA ALA A 9 -1.59 -22.06 -2.81
C ALA A 9 -2.08 -21.05 -1.76
N ILE A 10 -1.56 -21.13 -0.52
CA ILE A 10 -1.87 -20.19 0.55
C ILE A 10 -1.41 -18.78 0.20
N LEU A 11 -0.19 -18.63 -0.31
CA LEU A 11 0.36 -17.32 -0.69
C LEU A 11 -0.44 -16.68 -1.83
N TRP A 12 -0.74 -17.44 -2.89
CA TRP A 12 -1.54 -16.96 -4.01
C TRP A 12 -2.98 -16.63 -3.60
N GLY A 13 -3.60 -17.48 -2.78
CA GLY A 13 -4.92 -17.21 -2.20
C GLY A 13 -4.93 -15.95 -1.34
N GLY A 14 -3.90 -15.76 -0.50
CA GLY A 14 -3.71 -14.56 0.31
C GLY A 14 -3.56 -13.29 -0.53
N LEU A 15 -2.80 -13.36 -1.64
CA LEU A 15 -2.69 -12.26 -2.59
C LEU A 15 -4.04 -11.91 -3.22
N GLN A 16 -4.80 -12.91 -3.68
CA GLN A 16 -6.13 -12.70 -4.25
C GLN A 16 -7.08 -12.03 -3.24
N LEU A 17 -7.11 -12.51 -2.00
CA LEU A 17 -7.90 -11.90 -0.92
C LEU A 17 -7.47 -10.45 -0.65
N SER A 18 -6.17 -10.16 -0.72
CA SER A 18 -5.64 -8.79 -0.57
C SER A 18 -6.10 -7.87 -1.70
N LEU A 19 -6.18 -8.36 -2.94
CA LEU A 19 -6.72 -7.61 -4.08
C LEU A 19 -8.23 -7.43 -3.99
N ILE A 20 -8.96 -8.43 -3.50
CA ILE A 20 -10.40 -8.30 -3.23
C ILE A 20 -10.63 -7.24 -2.14
N ALA A 21 -9.83 -7.24 -1.08
CA ALA A 21 -9.89 -6.24 -0.02
C ALA A 21 -9.58 -4.83 -0.54
N LEU A 22 -8.63 -4.69 -1.49
CA LEU A 22 -8.34 -3.42 -2.16
C LEU A 22 -9.60 -2.85 -2.83
N ILE A 23 -10.22 -3.67 -3.70
CA ILE A 23 -11.41 -3.28 -4.47
C ILE A 23 -12.57 -2.97 -3.52
N ALA A 24 -12.81 -3.84 -2.54
CA ALA A 24 -13.85 -3.65 -1.54
C ALA A 24 -13.63 -2.37 -0.71
N GLY A 25 -12.38 -2.05 -0.38
CA GLY A 25 -12.00 -0.82 0.33
C GLY A 25 -12.28 0.44 -0.49
N LEU A 26 -11.91 0.45 -1.78
CA LEU A 26 -12.21 1.54 -2.69
C LEU A 26 -13.73 1.74 -2.87
N LEU A 27 -14.49 0.64 -3.03
CA LEU A 27 -15.95 0.68 -3.11
C LEU A 27 -16.59 1.18 -1.81
N ALA A 28 -16.09 0.75 -0.65
CA ALA A 28 -16.55 1.22 0.65
C ALA A 28 -16.33 2.74 0.79
N GLN A 29 -15.20 3.24 0.29
CA GLN A 29 -14.89 4.67 0.32
C GLN A 29 -15.83 5.47 -0.59
N HIS A 30 -16.13 4.96 -1.79
CA HIS A 30 -17.12 5.58 -2.69
C HIS A 30 -18.53 5.61 -2.09
N ARG A 31 -18.87 4.61 -1.26
CA ARG A 31 -20.14 4.54 -0.51
C ARG A 31 -20.14 5.37 0.78
N GLY A 32 -19.10 6.15 1.05
CA GLY A 32 -18.97 6.97 2.27
C GLY A 32 -18.67 6.17 3.54
N ARG A 33 -18.38 4.87 3.44
CA ARG A 33 -18.05 3.99 4.58
C ARG A 33 -16.55 4.06 4.88
N ARG A 34 -16.08 5.23 5.30
CA ARG A 34 -14.65 5.53 5.46
C ARG A 34 -13.89 4.56 6.37
N ASN A 35 -14.42 4.22 7.54
CA ASN A 35 -13.72 3.33 8.48
C ASN A 35 -13.56 1.92 7.88
N LEU A 36 -14.62 1.40 7.26
CA LEU A 36 -14.58 0.13 6.54
C LEU A 36 -13.55 0.19 5.39
N ALA A 37 -13.53 1.29 4.64
CA ALA A 37 -12.57 1.49 3.57
C ALA A 37 -11.12 1.44 4.08
N LEU A 38 -10.82 2.19 5.15
CA LEU A 38 -9.48 2.19 5.75
C LEU A 38 -9.06 0.82 6.25
N THR A 39 -9.95 0.08 6.91
CA THR A 39 -9.65 -1.29 7.37
C THR A 39 -9.36 -2.23 6.20
N LEU A 40 -10.20 -2.22 5.16
CA LEU A 40 -10.03 -3.09 3.99
C LEU A 40 -8.77 -2.74 3.18
N LEU A 41 -8.48 -1.45 3.03
CA LEU A 41 -7.25 -0.97 2.40
C LEU A 41 -6.02 -1.36 3.23
N LEU A 42 -6.08 -1.30 4.56
CA LEU A 42 -4.97 -1.72 5.42
C LEU A 42 -4.72 -3.23 5.30
N ILE A 43 -5.79 -4.05 5.33
CA ILE A 43 -5.71 -5.50 5.12
C ILE A 43 -5.06 -5.80 3.77
N SER A 44 -5.49 -5.10 2.72
CA SER A 44 -4.91 -5.23 1.38
C SER A 44 -3.41 -4.93 1.38
N VAL A 45 -3.01 -3.79 1.95
CA VAL A 45 -1.60 -3.37 2.01
C VAL A 45 -0.75 -4.37 2.79
N LEU A 46 -1.19 -4.78 3.97
CA LEU A 46 -0.44 -5.75 4.79
C LEU A 46 -0.35 -7.12 4.11
N GLY A 47 -1.42 -7.58 3.47
CA GLY A 47 -1.44 -8.85 2.75
C GLY A 47 -0.53 -8.85 1.52
N THR A 48 -0.53 -7.77 0.72
CA THR A 48 0.37 -7.65 -0.44
C THR A 48 1.85 -7.48 -0.02
N LEU A 49 2.12 -6.74 1.06
CA LEU A 49 3.48 -6.63 1.62
C LEU A 49 3.95 -7.98 2.21
N GLY A 50 3.08 -8.68 2.93
CA GLY A 50 3.36 -10.03 3.46
C GLY A 50 3.63 -11.05 2.37
N PHE A 51 2.82 -11.07 1.31
CA PHE A 51 3.08 -11.89 0.12
C PHE A 51 4.45 -11.58 -0.51
N SER A 52 4.77 -10.29 -0.66
CA SER A 52 6.05 -9.85 -1.24
C SER A 52 7.23 -10.29 -0.37
N PHE A 53 7.09 -10.17 0.96
CA PHE A 53 8.11 -10.56 1.93
C PHE A 53 8.37 -12.08 1.89
N VAL A 54 7.32 -12.89 1.99
CA VAL A 54 7.45 -14.35 2.01
C VAL A 54 7.89 -14.90 0.65
N GLY A 55 7.41 -14.30 -0.45
CA GLY A 55 7.79 -14.69 -1.80
C GLY A 55 9.20 -14.25 -2.23
N GLY A 56 9.96 -13.56 -1.36
CA GLY A 56 11.29 -13.05 -1.67
C GLY A 56 11.30 -12.03 -2.81
N PHE A 57 10.17 -11.35 -3.05
CA PHE A 57 10.06 -10.33 -4.08
C PHE A 57 10.72 -9.04 -3.57
N SER A 58 11.85 -8.64 -4.17
CA SER A 58 12.51 -7.37 -3.86
C SER A 58 11.71 -6.15 -4.34
N VAL A 59 12.02 -5.00 -3.75
CA VAL A 59 11.44 -3.65 -3.87
C VAL A 59 11.23 -3.17 -5.30
N GLY A 60 12.02 -3.68 -6.26
CA GLY A 60 11.88 -3.36 -7.68
C GLY A 60 10.77 -4.12 -8.43
N ARG A 61 9.98 -4.96 -7.76
CA ARG A 61 8.95 -5.78 -8.39
C ARG A 61 7.54 -5.21 -8.16
N LEU A 62 6.68 -5.39 -9.18
CA LEU A 62 5.32 -4.84 -9.27
C LEU A 62 4.44 -5.06 -8.03
N THR A 63 4.75 -6.02 -7.17
CA THR A 63 3.96 -6.30 -5.96
C THR A 63 4.04 -5.19 -4.91
N ALA A 64 5.13 -4.41 -4.87
CA ALA A 64 5.28 -3.30 -3.92
C ALA A 64 4.56 -2.01 -4.36
N ILE A 65 4.22 -1.86 -5.65
CA ILE A 65 3.62 -0.63 -6.16
C ILE A 65 2.23 -0.39 -5.58
N ILE A 66 1.40 -1.43 -5.46
CA ILE A 66 0.03 -1.33 -4.97
C ILE A 66 0.03 -0.78 -3.53
N PRO A 67 0.78 -1.37 -2.57
CA PRO A 67 0.97 -0.79 -1.25
C PRO A 67 1.32 0.70 -1.27
N VAL A 68 2.30 1.09 -2.07
CA VAL A 68 2.79 2.48 -2.12
C VAL A 68 1.71 3.43 -2.64
N LEU A 69 1.00 3.07 -3.70
CA LEU A 69 -0.10 3.89 -4.23
C LEU A 69 -1.23 4.03 -3.21
N VAL A 70 -1.57 2.96 -2.48
CA VAL A 70 -2.59 3.00 -1.43
C VAL A 70 -2.14 3.91 -0.27
N ILE A 71 -0.88 3.89 0.12
CA ILE A 71 -0.33 4.81 1.13
C ILE A 71 -0.55 6.27 0.70
N GLY A 72 -0.17 6.61 -0.55
CA GLY A 72 -0.37 7.95 -1.09
C GLY A 72 -1.83 8.39 -1.10
N TYR A 73 -2.73 7.49 -1.47
CA TYR A 73 -4.17 7.71 -1.40
C TYR A 73 -4.68 7.92 0.04
N VAL A 74 -4.23 7.09 0.98
CA VAL A 74 -4.67 7.14 2.39
C VAL A 74 -4.23 8.44 3.07
N VAL A 75 -3.03 8.94 2.79
CA VAL A 75 -2.54 10.23 3.33
C VAL A 75 -3.42 11.41 2.91
N THR A 76 -4.07 11.29 1.75
CA THR A 76 -4.89 12.33 1.11
C THR A 76 -6.40 12.03 1.19
N ILE A 77 -6.78 10.95 1.89
CA ILE A 77 -8.18 10.52 1.99
C ILE A 77 -9.06 11.64 2.57
N GLY A 78 -10.19 11.89 1.91
CA GLY A 78 -11.16 12.92 2.32
C GLY A 78 -10.79 14.36 1.92
N ARG A 79 -9.71 14.59 1.15
CA ARG A 79 -9.29 15.93 0.67
C ARG A 79 -9.72 16.25 -0.77
N GLY A 80 -10.63 15.45 -1.34
CA GLY A 80 -11.11 15.61 -2.71
C GLY A 80 -10.24 14.89 -3.76
N PRO A 81 -10.70 14.84 -5.02
CA PRO A 81 -10.07 14.03 -6.08
C PRO A 81 -8.69 14.55 -6.48
N ALA A 82 -8.49 15.87 -6.53
CA ALA A 82 -7.20 16.46 -6.88
C ALA A 82 -6.10 16.12 -5.85
N ALA A 83 -6.44 16.15 -4.56
CA ALA A 83 -5.52 15.75 -3.50
C ALA A 83 -5.23 14.24 -3.52
N ALA A 84 -6.24 13.42 -3.80
CA ALA A 84 -6.05 11.99 -3.97
C ALA A 84 -5.09 11.68 -5.13
N LEU A 85 -5.28 12.34 -6.27
CA LEU A 85 -4.42 12.19 -7.43
C LEU A 85 -2.99 12.64 -7.13
N SER A 86 -2.79 13.79 -6.49
CA SER A 86 -1.45 14.26 -6.14
C SER A 86 -0.75 13.34 -5.14
N GLY A 87 -1.48 12.78 -4.17
CA GLY A 87 -0.94 11.79 -3.24
C GLY A 87 -0.50 10.49 -3.93
N VAL A 88 -1.33 9.99 -4.85
CA VAL A 88 -1.01 8.79 -5.64
C VAL A 88 0.18 9.06 -6.59
N LEU A 89 0.23 10.21 -7.25
CA LEU A 89 1.34 10.61 -8.11
C LEU A 89 2.64 10.75 -7.31
N ALA A 90 2.60 11.42 -6.15
CA ALA A 90 3.75 11.55 -5.27
C ALA A 90 4.25 10.16 -4.82
N ALA A 91 3.35 9.25 -4.48
CA ALA A 91 3.69 7.88 -4.13
C ALA A 91 4.30 7.11 -5.32
N ALA A 92 3.75 7.25 -6.52
CA ALA A 92 4.29 6.64 -7.73
C ALA A 92 5.70 7.16 -8.05
N LEU A 93 5.90 8.48 -7.99
CA LEU A 93 7.20 9.11 -8.19
C LEU A 93 8.20 8.68 -7.12
N THR A 94 7.76 8.58 -5.88
CA THR A 94 8.57 8.06 -4.77
C THR A 94 8.97 6.61 -5.06
N TYR A 95 8.04 5.74 -5.43
CA TYR A 95 8.33 4.36 -5.80
C TYR A 95 9.33 4.25 -6.95
N VAL A 96 9.16 5.06 -8.01
CA VAL A 96 10.07 5.08 -9.15
C VAL A 96 11.46 5.58 -8.73
N ALA A 97 11.52 6.68 -7.98
CA ALA A 97 12.77 7.23 -7.45
C ALA A 97 13.50 6.19 -6.58
N PHE A 98 12.81 5.54 -5.64
CA PHE A 98 13.39 4.50 -4.80
C PHE A 98 13.79 3.25 -5.59
N SER A 99 12.97 2.82 -6.54
CA SER A 99 13.23 1.64 -7.38
C SER A 99 14.30 1.85 -8.45
N TRP A 100 14.59 3.07 -8.88
CA TRP A 100 15.54 3.32 -9.99
C TRP A 100 16.78 4.12 -9.58
N LEU A 101 16.68 5.06 -8.62
CA LEU A 101 17.87 5.81 -8.16
C LEU A 101 18.66 5.02 -7.13
N PHE A 102 18.00 4.23 -6.28
CA PHE A 102 18.69 3.46 -5.25
C PHE A 102 19.08 2.05 -5.71
N THR A 103 18.45 1.50 -6.75
CA THR A 103 18.86 0.19 -7.32
C THR A 103 20.32 0.16 -7.81
N PRO A 104 20.84 1.19 -8.52
CA PRO A 104 22.27 1.29 -8.80
C PRO A 104 23.13 1.34 -7.53
N LEU A 105 22.71 2.10 -6.51
CA LEU A 105 23.38 2.16 -5.19
C LEU A 105 23.44 0.80 -4.49
N VAL A 106 22.40 -0.03 -4.66
CA VAL A 106 22.33 -1.42 -4.20
C VAL A 106 23.32 -2.31 -4.96
N LEU A 107 23.41 -2.15 -6.28
CA LEU A 107 24.30 -2.93 -7.12
C LEU A 107 25.78 -2.52 -6.97
N THR A 108 26.07 -1.28 -6.57
CA THR A 108 27.44 -0.78 -6.33
C THR A 108 27.99 -1.14 -4.94
N GLY A 109 27.25 -1.88 -4.11
CA GLY A 109 27.75 -2.40 -2.82
C GLY A 109 28.00 -1.34 -1.75
N GLY A 110 27.40 -0.15 -1.87
CA GLY A 110 27.50 0.90 -0.86
C GLY A 110 26.85 0.49 0.47
N PRO A 111 27.12 1.19 1.59
CA PRO A 111 26.60 0.83 2.92
C PRO A 111 25.06 0.80 3.00
N LEU A 112 24.36 1.46 2.06
CA LEU A 112 22.90 1.51 1.96
C LEU A 112 22.33 0.44 1.01
N ALA A 113 23.17 -0.34 0.34
CA ALA A 113 22.75 -1.38 -0.59
C ALA A 113 21.88 -2.45 0.09
N PHE A 114 22.25 -2.83 1.30
CA PHE A 114 21.49 -3.75 2.12
C PHE A 114 20.09 -3.21 2.46
N VAL A 115 19.99 -1.90 2.75
CA VAL A 115 18.74 -1.24 3.14
C VAL A 115 17.73 -1.21 1.99
N PHE A 116 18.17 -0.86 0.78
CA PHE A 116 17.24 -0.72 -0.35
C PHE A 116 17.02 -2.02 -1.15
N GLY A 117 17.97 -2.96 -1.12
CA GLY A 117 17.83 -4.27 -1.79
C GLY A 117 16.94 -5.26 -1.05
N PHE A 118 16.97 -5.23 0.30
CA PHE A 118 16.30 -6.23 1.16
C PHE A 118 15.30 -5.63 2.16
N TRP A 119 15.46 -4.37 2.60
CA TRP A 119 14.68 -3.80 3.71
C TRP A 119 13.57 -2.80 3.34
N ALA A 120 13.34 -2.49 2.06
CA ALA A 120 12.29 -1.51 1.78
C ALA A 120 10.86 -2.03 2.03
N ILE A 121 10.61 -3.35 2.06
CA ILE A 121 9.29 -3.90 2.47
C ILE A 121 8.97 -3.53 3.93
N PRO A 122 9.85 -3.83 4.92
CA PRO A 122 9.68 -3.32 6.28
C PRO A 122 9.48 -1.80 6.36
N PHE A 123 10.23 -1.04 5.55
CA PHE A 123 10.08 0.42 5.51
C PHE A 123 8.69 0.85 5.01
N TYR A 124 8.19 0.24 3.92
CA TYR A 124 6.83 0.50 3.42
C TYR A 124 5.76 0.05 4.41
N ALA A 125 5.99 -1.02 5.18
CA ALA A 125 5.08 -1.45 6.24
C ALA A 125 4.98 -0.38 7.34
N ILE A 126 6.10 0.20 7.78
CA ILE A 126 6.12 1.30 8.76
C ILE A 126 5.38 2.52 8.20
N LEU A 127 5.66 2.91 6.95
CA LEU A 127 4.97 4.03 6.29
C LEU A 127 3.47 3.78 6.16
N ALA A 128 3.07 2.55 5.84
CA ALA A 128 1.66 2.16 5.79
C ALA A 128 1.01 2.34 7.15
N LEU A 129 1.57 1.74 8.20
CA LEU A 129 1.02 1.85 9.55
C LEU A 129 0.89 3.30 9.99
N ALA A 130 1.91 4.14 9.73
CA ALA A 130 1.86 5.56 10.03
C ALA A 130 0.76 6.29 9.24
N ALA A 131 0.64 6.04 7.93
CA ALA A 131 -0.38 6.66 7.09
C ALA A 131 -1.80 6.24 7.50
N PHE A 132 -2.02 4.97 7.79
CA PHE A 132 -3.32 4.46 8.25
C PHE A 132 -3.66 4.97 9.65
N ALA A 133 -2.72 4.97 10.60
CA ALA A 133 -2.93 5.55 11.92
C ALA A 133 -3.34 7.03 11.82
N TRP A 134 -2.63 7.80 10.99
CA TRP A 134 -2.96 9.20 10.69
C TRP A 134 -4.35 9.35 10.07
N ALA A 135 -4.69 8.49 9.10
CA ALA A 135 -5.99 8.51 8.45
C ALA A 135 -7.13 8.11 9.39
N PHE A 136 -6.93 7.19 10.33
CA PHE A 136 -7.91 6.86 11.37
C PHE A 136 -8.07 8.00 12.39
N ALA A 137 -6.98 8.67 12.75
CA ALA A 137 -7.00 9.78 13.72
C ALA A 137 -7.80 11.00 13.21
N LYS A 138 -7.82 11.25 11.90
CA LYS A 138 -8.59 12.35 11.32
C LYS A 138 -10.09 12.09 11.38
N ARG A 139 -10.86 12.90 12.11
CA ARG A 139 -12.33 12.86 12.08
C ARG A 139 -12.87 13.18 10.66
N PRO A 140 -13.95 12.52 10.20
CA PRO A 140 -14.62 12.91 8.95
C PRO A 140 -15.08 14.37 9.06
N SER A 141 -14.72 15.21 8.08
CA SER A 141 -15.24 16.58 8.06
C SER A 141 -16.76 16.55 7.82
N PRO A 142 -17.60 17.23 8.62
CA PRO A 142 -19.07 17.21 8.48
C PRO A 142 -19.62 17.83 7.18
N ARG A 143 -18.78 18.36 6.29
CA ARG A 143 -19.19 19.20 5.14
C ARG A 143 -19.93 18.48 4.01
N GLY A 144 -20.30 17.20 4.18
CA GLY A 144 -21.12 16.46 3.22
C GLY A 144 -22.62 16.38 3.56
N ALA A 145 -23.05 16.86 4.74
CA ALA A 145 -24.44 16.70 5.20
C ALA A 145 -25.41 17.81 4.73
N VAL A 146 -24.93 18.83 4.00
CA VAL A 146 -25.73 20.04 3.69
C VAL A 146 -26.18 20.13 2.21
N PHE A 147 -25.79 19.19 1.34
CA PHE A 147 -26.23 19.18 -0.07
C PHE A 147 -27.08 17.95 -0.43
N ARG A 148 -28.15 17.74 0.34
CA ARG A 148 -29.33 16.97 -0.11
C ARG A 148 -30.57 17.73 0.35
N GLY A 149 -30.86 18.82 -0.35
CA GLY A 149 -32.18 19.45 -0.41
C GLY A 149 -32.79 19.14 -1.77
#